data_AF-A0A854BIY5-F1
#
_entry.id   AF-A0A854BIY5-F1
#
_cell.length_a   1.000
_cell.length_b   1.000
_cell.length_c   1.000
_cell.angle_alpha   90.00
_cell.angle_beta   90.00
_cell.angle_gamma   90.00
#
_symmetry.space_group_name_H-M   'P 1'
#
loop_
_entity.id
_entity.type
_entity.pdbx_description
1 polymer ?
#
loop_
_entity_poly.entity_id
_entity_poly.type
_entity_poly.pdbx_seq_one_letter_code
_entity_poly.pdbx_strand_id
1 'polypeptide(L)'
;MKHYNARAIRAFSRFLQGNSSKAQEYRAIVHQKNPLQQMYRGISLPIRFSEEEIARHIVAAREISLTLLPLMPELLNEEAYANVIDANDSATLKAFWQIQLPPTPVLRLEAMSVIPMTAALVQQVRESPKRLELEDKSGRTVLTYIVRFGNIAAVQALIDANLIDWQRLRQSTGRSTPLLLAIWRQKYDDDYVIFPLILKDMLAKNAPPSAEEIMNCIKDGMTADDFLSAGMSNTQFCSAIEQSLQAKTSVLPANRLRHLQSSRCAKL
;
A
#
# COMPACT_ATOMS: atom_id res chain seq x y z
N MET A 1 -4.81 20.30 -12.79
CA MET A 1 -5.98 19.45 -12.47
C MET A 1 -7.24 20.08 -13.05
N LYS A 2 -8.24 19.29 -13.47
CA LYS A 2 -9.58 19.85 -13.69
C LYS A 2 -10.14 20.23 -12.32
N HIS A 3 -10.47 21.50 -12.10
CA HIS A 3 -11.12 21.92 -10.87
C HIS A 3 -12.55 21.40 -10.86
N TYR A 4 -12.81 20.40 -10.00
CA TYR A 4 -14.16 19.91 -9.79
C TYR A 4 -14.89 20.87 -8.84
N ASN A 5 -16.03 21.40 -9.28
CA ASN A 5 -16.79 22.38 -8.51
C ASN A 5 -17.91 21.70 -7.72
N ALA A 6 -17.64 21.39 -6.45
CA ALA A 6 -18.59 20.71 -5.58
C ALA A 6 -19.91 21.47 -5.42
N ARG A 7 -19.87 22.82 -5.40
CA ARG A 7 -21.09 23.66 -5.33
C ARG A 7 -21.96 23.48 -6.57
N ALA A 8 -21.36 23.46 -7.76
CA ALA A 8 -22.07 23.24 -9.01
C ALA A 8 -22.71 21.83 -9.05
N ILE A 9 -21.98 20.80 -8.63
CA ILE A 9 -22.51 19.43 -8.54
C ILE A 9 -23.68 19.37 -7.55
N ARG A 10 -23.58 20.02 -6.40
CA ARG A 10 -24.67 20.05 -5.41
C ARG A 10 -25.93 20.74 -5.93
N ALA A 11 -25.78 21.80 -6.72
CA ALA A 11 -26.93 22.43 -7.38
C ALA A 11 -27.53 21.50 -8.46
N PHE A 12 -26.68 20.86 -9.26
CA PHE A 12 -27.09 19.96 -10.33
C PHE A 12 -27.74 18.66 -9.82
N SER A 13 -27.33 18.14 -8.66
CA SER A 13 -27.80 16.85 -8.14
C SER A 13 -29.33 16.79 -7.93
N ARG A 14 -29.99 17.93 -7.76
CA ARG A 14 -31.46 18.02 -7.72
C ARG A 14 -32.13 17.51 -9.00
N PHE A 15 -31.48 17.67 -10.15
CA PHE A 15 -31.99 17.17 -11.43
C PHE A 15 -31.80 15.65 -11.60
N LEU A 16 -31.04 15.01 -10.71
CA LEU A 16 -30.86 13.57 -10.65
C LEU A 16 -31.87 12.90 -9.71
N GLN A 17 -32.87 13.62 -9.19
CA GLN A 17 -33.84 13.07 -8.24
C GLN A 17 -35.12 12.56 -8.94
N GLY A 18 -35.73 11.54 -8.36
CA GLY A 18 -36.99 10.96 -8.85
C GLY A 18 -36.86 10.11 -10.11
N ASN A 19 -38.00 9.78 -10.72
CA ASN A 19 -38.12 8.81 -11.82
C ASN A 19 -38.56 9.43 -13.15
N SER A 20 -38.42 10.75 -13.32
CA SER A 20 -38.75 11.39 -14.60
C SER A 20 -37.79 10.92 -15.70
N SER A 21 -38.27 10.86 -16.95
CA SER A 21 -37.44 10.54 -18.12
C SER A 21 -36.18 11.42 -18.19
N LYS A 22 -36.33 12.72 -17.87
CA LYS A 22 -35.22 13.68 -17.82
C LYS A 22 -34.20 13.37 -16.72
N ALA A 23 -34.65 12.96 -15.54
CA ALA A 23 -33.75 12.53 -14.47
C ALA A 23 -32.98 11.26 -14.86
N GLN A 24 -33.64 10.31 -15.53
CA GLN A 24 -32.99 9.09 -16.05
C GLN A 24 -31.95 9.42 -17.14
N GLU A 25 -32.26 10.34 -18.06
CA GLU A 25 -31.32 10.83 -19.08
C GLU A 25 -30.08 11.47 -18.43
N TYR A 26 -30.26 12.33 -17.44
CA TYR A 26 -29.14 12.94 -16.72
C TYR A 26 -28.31 11.92 -15.94
N ARG A 27 -28.94 10.93 -15.29
CA ARG A 27 -28.20 9.81 -14.68
C ARG A 27 -27.42 9.03 -15.73
N ALA A 28 -27.99 8.76 -16.90
CA ALA A 28 -27.28 8.04 -17.97
C ALA A 28 -26.01 8.80 -18.42
N ILE A 29 -26.08 10.13 -18.55
CA ILE A 29 -24.91 10.97 -18.89
C ILE A 29 -23.85 10.91 -17.80
N VAL A 30 -24.25 11.06 -16.53
CA VAL A 30 -23.31 11.00 -15.39
C VAL A 30 -22.68 9.61 -15.29
N HIS A 31 -23.46 8.56 -15.47
CA HIS A 31 -22.99 7.17 -15.45
C HIS A 31 -21.97 6.91 -16.57
N GLN A 32 -22.25 7.36 -17.79
CA GLN A 32 -21.35 7.19 -18.94
C GLN A 32 -19.97 7.84 -18.71
N LYS A 33 -19.92 8.97 -18.02
CA LYS A 33 -18.66 9.67 -17.73
C LYS A 33 -17.99 9.24 -16.43
N ASN A 34 -18.75 8.66 -15.52
CA ASN A 34 -18.41 8.31 -14.13
C ASN A 34 -17.32 9.23 -13.52
N PRO A 35 -17.71 10.39 -12.95
CA PRO A 35 -16.74 11.36 -12.43
C PRO A 35 -15.83 10.78 -11.34
N LEU A 36 -16.28 9.76 -10.59
CA LEU A 36 -15.49 9.16 -9.52
C LEU A 36 -14.22 8.48 -10.04
N GLN A 37 -14.22 7.97 -11.28
CA GLN A 37 -13.03 7.37 -11.90
C GLN A 37 -11.93 8.40 -12.20
N GLN A 38 -12.31 9.66 -12.49
CA GLN A 38 -11.36 10.69 -12.92
C GLN A 38 -10.93 11.61 -11.78
N MET A 39 -11.76 11.75 -10.74
CA MET A 39 -11.45 12.63 -9.62
C MET A 39 -10.26 12.11 -8.82
N TYR A 40 -10.18 10.81 -8.53
CA TYR A 40 -9.12 10.27 -7.67
C TYR A 40 -7.85 9.83 -8.42
N ARG A 41 -7.92 9.75 -9.75
CA ARG A 41 -6.85 9.20 -10.58
C ARG A 41 -5.58 10.05 -10.49
N GLY A 42 -4.50 9.42 -10.03
CA GLY A 42 -3.15 9.99 -10.06
C GLY A 42 -2.93 11.18 -9.12
N ILE A 43 -3.77 11.35 -8.09
CA ILE A 43 -3.60 12.41 -7.08
C ILE A 43 -2.27 12.23 -6.32
N SER A 44 -1.93 11.01 -5.93
CA SER A 44 -0.75 10.68 -5.10
C SER A 44 0.58 10.68 -5.87
N LEU A 45 0.71 11.46 -6.95
CA LEU A 45 1.96 11.62 -7.68
C LEU A 45 2.64 12.92 -7.23
N PRO A 46 3.58 12.88 -6.25
CA PRO A 46 4.17 14.07 -5.61
C PRO A 46 5.02 14.93 -6.55
N ILE A 47 5.29 14.44 -7.77
CA ILE A 47 6.07 15.16 -8.78
C ILE A 47 5.31 16.39 -9.32
N ARG A 48 3.98 16.49 -9.10
CA ARG A 48 3.14 17.49 -9.78
C ARG A 48 2.41 18.48 -8.87
N PHE A 49 2.25 18.21 -7.58
CA PHE A 49 1.38 19.00 -6.69
C PHE A 49 1.92 19.06 -5.27
N SER A 50 1.63 20.17 -4.58
CA SER A 50 1.87 20.31 -3.15
C SER A 50 0.89 19.45 -2.33
N GLU A 51 1.26 19.10 -1.10
CA GLU A 51 0.39 18.36 -0.17
C GLU A 51 -0.94 19.07 0.08
N GLU A 52 -0.93 20.41 0.18
CA GLU A 52 -2.13 21.21 0.36
C GLU A 52 -3.07 21.15 -0.85
N GLU A 53 -2.53 21.10 -2.07
CA GLU A 53 -3.33 20.93 -3.29
C GLU A 53 -3.95 19.54 -3.36
N ILE A 54 -3.17 18.51 -3.02
CA ILE A 54 -3.64 17.12 -2.91
C ILE A 54 -4.78 17.03 -1.90
N ALA A 55 -4.60 17.57 -0.69
CA ALA A 55 -5.62 17.55 0.36
C ALA A 55 -6.91 18.28 -0.07
N ARG A 56 -6.80 19.48 -0.65
CA ARG A 56 -7.97 20.23 -1.14
C ARG A 56 -8.73 19.48 -2.23
N HIS A 57 -8.00 18.84 -3.14
CA HIS A 57 -8.62 18.08 -4.22
C HIS A 57 -9.31 16.81 -3.70
N ILE A 58 -8.69 16.10 -2.76
CA ILE A 58 -9.30 14.94 -2.08
C ILE A 58 -10.61 15.34 -1.38
N VAL A 59 -10.62 16.46 -0.65
CA VAL A 59 -11.82 16.96 0.04
C VAL A 59 -12.93 17.28 -0.96
N ALA A 60 -12.62 17.99 -2.05
CA ALA A 60 -13.60 18.32 -3.08
C ALA A 60 -14.14 17.07 -3.79
N ALA A 61 -13.27 16.11 -4.12
CA ALA A 61 -13.65 14.83 -4.71
C ALA A 61 -14.59 14.06 -3.79
N ARG A 62 -14.28 13.98 -2.48
CA ARG A 62 -15.12 13.31 -1.48
C ARG A 62 -16.49 13.96 -1.39
N GLU A 63 -16.55 15.30 -1.31
CA GLU A 63 -17.82 16.03 -1.25
C GLU A 63 -18.71 15.73 -2.46
N ILE A 64 -18.12 15.71 -3.65
CA ILE A 64 -18.82 15.37 -4.89
C ILE A 64 -19.31 13.92 -4.88
N SER A 65 -18.44 12.98 -4.49
CA SER A 65 -18.83 11.58 -4.37
C SER A 65 -20.01 11.39 -3.42
N LEU A 66 -19.95 11.98 -2.22
CA LEU A 66 -21.02 11.86 -1.22
C LEU A 66 -22.31 12.60 -1.62
N THR A 67 -22.24 13.54 -2.56
CA THR A 67 -23.42 14.17 -3.16
C THR A 67 -24.08 13.27 -4.20
N LEU A 68 -23.30 12.57 -5.02
CA LEU A 68 -23.80 11.77 -6.14
C LEU A 68 -24.24 10.36 -5.73
N LEU A 69 -23.50 9.71 -4.84
CA LEU A 69 -23.70 8.30 -4.51
C LEU A 69 -25.04 7.94 -3.85
N PRO A 70 -25.68 8.80 -3.04
CA PRO A 70 -27.05 8.54 -2.58
C PRO A 70 -28.09 8.48 -3.71
N LEU A 71 -27.78 9.07 -4.88
CA LEU A 71 -28.67 9.14 -6.04
C LEU A 71 -28.28 8.14 -7.14
N MET A 72 -27.01 7.74 -7.17
CA MET A 72 -26.39 6.92 -8.20
C MET A 72 -25.29 6.03 -7.60
N PRO A 73 -25.64 5.03 -6.76
CA PRO A 73 -24.67 4.16 -6.12
C PRO A 73 -23.85 3.34 -7.14
N GLU A 74 -24.39 3.07 -8.32
CA GLU A 74 -23.74 2.33 -9.41
C GLU A 74 -22.45 3.00 -9.93
N LEU A 75 -22.21 4.26 -9.59
CA LEU A 75 -20.94 4.94 -9.88
C LEU A 75 -19.75 4.34 -9.11
N LEU A 76 -19.99 3.63 -7.99
CA LEU A 76 -18.98 2.87 -7.25
C LEU A 76 -18.63 1.55 -7.94
N ASN A 77 -17.89 1.66 -9.04
CA ASN A 77 -17.32 0.51 -9.73
C ASN A 77 -15.87 0.22 -9.31
N GLU A 78 -15.29 -0.83 -9.87
CA GLU A 78 -13.95 -1.30 -9.56
C GLU A 78 -12.88 -0.21 -9.74
N GLU A 79 -12.96 0.58 -10.83
CA GLU A 79 -12.01 1.64 -11.12
C GLU A 79 -12.17 2.83 -10.16
N ALA A 80 -13.39 3.20 -9.79
CA ALA A 80 -13.62 4.22 -8.77
C ALA A 80 -12.98 3.81 -7.43
N TYR A 81 -13.14 2.55 -7.03
CA TYR A 81 -12.51 2.02 -5.82
C TYR A 81 -10.98 2.01 -5.91
N ALA A 82 -10.42 1.46 -6.98
CA ALA A 82 -8.97 1.38 -7.17
C ALA A 82 -8.31 2.76 -7.09
N ASN A 83 -8.91 3.78 -7.70
CA ASN A 83 -8.34 5.13 -7.65
C ASN A 83 -8.36 5.75 -6.23
N VAL A 84 -9.39 5.50 -5.42
CA VAL A 84 -9.42 6.00 -4.03
C VAL A 84 -8.43 5.23 -3.15
N ILE A 85 -8.26 3.94 -3.39
CA ILE A 85 -7.25 3.09 -2.74
C ILE A 85 -5.84 3.61 -3.08
N ASP A 86 -5.56 3.93 -4.34
CA ASP A 86 -4.29 4.55 -4.76
C ASP A 86 -4.09 5.97 -4.22
N ALA A 87 -5.20 6.71 -4.01
CA ALA A 87 -5.18 8.00 -3.34
C ALA A 87 -4.87 7.90 -1.83
N ASN A 88 -4.84 6.68 -1.28
CA ASN A 88 -4.68 6.38 0.15
C ASN A 88 -5.64 7.18 1.05
N ASP A 89 -6.87 7.42 0.56
CA ASP A 89 -7.86 8.23 1.28
C ASP A 89 -8.80 7.37 2.14
N SER A 90 -8.35 7.07 3.36
CA SER A 90 -9.09 6.27 4.35
C SER A 90 -10.51 6.80 4.63
N ALA A 91 -10.71 8.12 4.66
CA ALA A 91 -12.02 8.69 4.99
C ALA A 91 -13.02 8.52 3.84
N THR A 92 -12.58 8.65 2.58
CA THR A 92 -13.45 8.33 1.44
C THR A 92 -13.71 6.83 1.34
N LEU A 93 -12.70 5.98 1.53
CA LEU A 93 -12.89 4.52 1.52
C LEU A 93 -13.90 4.07 2.59
N LYS A 94 -13.81 4.62 3.79
CA LYS A 94 -14.76 4.32 4.87
C LYS A 94 -16.18 4.68 4.47
N ALA A 95 -16.38 5.83 3.82
CA ALA A 95 -17.71 6.25 3.38
C ALA A 95 -18.23 5.39 2.22
N PHE A 96 -17.39 5.08 1.23
CA PHE A 96 -17.74 4.22 0.10
C PHE A 96 -18.15 2.82 0.57
N TRP A 97 -17.41 2.27 1.54
CA TRP A 97 -17.69 0.96 2.12
C TRP A 97 -19.09 0.86 2.73
N GLN A 98 -19.62 1.95 3.33
CA GLN A 98 -20.97 1.97 3.89
C GLN A 98 -22.07 2.00 2.82
N ILE A 99 -21.75 2.43 1.60
CA ILE A 99 -22.69 2.55 0.50
C ILE A 99 -22.76 1.23 -0.28
N GLN A 100 -21.60 0.70 -0.67
CA GLN A 100 -21.49 -0.53 -1.43
C GLN A 100 -20.13 -1.17 -1.19
N LEU A 101 -20.02 -2.47 -0.97
CA LEU A 101 -18.73 -3.13 -0.80
C LEU A 101 -17.86 -3.03 -2.08
N PRO A 102 -16.52 -2.97 -1.96
CA PRO A 102 -15.65 -3.10 -3.11
C PRO A 102 -15.97 -4.38 -3.92
N PRO A 103 -15.99 -4.33 -5.25
CA PRO A 103 -16.55 -5.42 -6.06
C PRO A 103 -15.67 -6.66 -6.08
N THR A 104 -14.36 -6.54 -5.88
CA THR A 104 -13.41 -7.66 -5.96
C THR A 104 -12.77 -7.97 -4.60
N PRO A 105 -12.33 -9.22 -4.35
CA PRO A 105 -11.61 -9.58 -3.12
C PRO A 105 -10.33 -8.76 -2.91
N VAL A 106 -9.59 -8.44 -3.99
CA VAL A 106 -8.37 -7.61 -3.93
C VAL A 106 -8.69 -6.24 -3.34
N LEU A 107 -9.63 -5.51 -3.95
CA LEU A 107 -10.01 -4.17 -3.49
C LEU A 107 -10.58 -4.17 -2.08
N ARG A 108 -11.28 -5.24 -1.68
CA ARG A 108 -11.78 -5.38 -0.30
C ARG A 108 -10.63 -5.43 0.70
N LEU A 109 -9.63 -6.27 0.44
CA LEU A 109 -8.49 -6.45 1.35
C LEU A 109 -7.61 -5.20 1.42
N GLU A 110 -7.34 -4.58 0.27
CA GLU A 110 -6.60 -3.32 0.20
C GLU A 110 -7.33 -2.21 0.96
N ALA A 111 -8.64 -2.02 0.71
CA ALA A 111 -9.42 -1.02 1.44
C ALA A 111 -9.47 -1.33 2.95
N MET A 112 -9.70 -2.59 3.35
CA MET A 112 -9.68 -3.02 4.77
C MET A 112 -8.34 -2.75 5.47
N SER A 113 -7.23 -2.70 4.72
CA SER A 113 -5.91 -2.40 5.28
C SER A 113 -5.68 -0.91 5.55
N VAL A 114 -6.39 -0.03 4.81
CA VAL A 114 -6.29 1.44 4.90
C VAL A 114 -7.34 2.03 5.84
N ILE A 115 -8.48 1.35 6.01
CA ILE A 115 -9.50 1.71 7.01
C ILE A 115 -9.30 0.89 8.30
N PRO A 116 -9.81 1.31 9.47
CA PRO A 116 -9.62 0.59 10.74
C PRO A 116 -10.51 -0.67 10.84
N MET A 117 -10.34 -1.62 9.92
CA MET A 117 -11.08 -2.89 9.84
C MET A 117 -10.16 -4.12 9.96
N THR A 118 -9.15 -4.01 10.83
CA THR A 118 -8.10 -5.02 11.02
C THR A 118 -8.64 -6.41 11.36
N ALA A 119 -9.66 -6.52 12.21
CA ALA A 119 -10.28 -7.80 12.55
C ALA A 119 -10.92 -8.50 11.34
N ALA A 120 -11.61 -7.74 10.49
CA ALA A 120 -12.22 -8.27 9.27
C ALA A 120 -11.16 -8.68 8.23
N LEU A 121 -10.10 -7.88 8.10
CA LEU A 121 -8.94 -8.20 7.25
C LEU A 121 -8.32 -9.53 7.67
N VAL A 122 -7.97 -9.68 8.95
CA VAL A 122 -7.40 -10.90 9.52
C VAL A 122 -8.31 -12.11 9.27
N GLN A 123 -9.62 -11.94 9.47
CA GLN A 123 -10.56 -13.04 9.24
C GLN A 123 -10.62 -13.46 7.77
N GLN A 124 -10.69 -12.51 6.83
CA GLN A 124 -10.71 -12.80 5.39
C GLN A 124 -9.41 -13.47 4.93
N VAL A 125 -8.26 -13.07 5.47
CA VAL A 125 -6.97 -13.71 5.15
C VAL A 125 -6.88 -15.09 5.79
N ARG A 126 -7.38 -15.29 7.01
CA ARG A 126 -7.39 -16.60 7.68
C ARG A 126 -8.20 -17.64 6.90
N GLU A 127 -9.34 -17.25 6.36
CA GLU A 127 -10.17 -18.12 5.52
C GLU A 127 -9.46 -18.56 4.23
N SER A 128 -8.61 -17.71 3.68
CA SER A 128 -7.85 -18.03 2.47
C SER A 128 -6.55 -17.21 2.41
N PRO A 129 -5.44 -17.75 2.96
CA PRO A 129 -4.16 -17.03 3.02
C PRO A 129 -3.61 -16.66 1.64
N LYS A 130 -3.91 -17.47 0.61
CA LYS A 130 -3.54 -17.21 -0.79
C LYS A 130 -4.11 -15.90 -1.34
N ARG A 131 -5.11 -15.29 -0.69
CA ARG A 131 -5.63 -13.98 -1.08
C ARG A 131 -4.58 -12.88 -1.00
N LEU A 132 -3.55 -13.04 -0.15
CA LEU A 132 -2.41 -12.12 -0.07
C LEU A 132 -1.56 -12.08 -1.34
N GLU A 133 -1.65 -13.11 -2.19
CA GLU A 133 -0.90 -13.23 -3.45
C GLU A 133 -1.73 -12.76 -4.66
N LEU A 134 -3.00 -12.40 -4.49
CA LEU A 134 -3.80 -11.86 -5.58
C LEU A 134 -3.26 -10.51 -6.01
N GLU A 135 -3.25 -10.26 -7.32
CA GLU A 135 -2.72 -9.02 -7.89
C GLU A 135 -3.83 -8.03 -8.23
N ASP A 136 -3.52 -6.74 -8.01
CA ASP A 136 -4.29 -5.64 -8.57
C ASP A 136 -3.94 -5.39 -10.05
N LYS A 137 -4.60 -4.40 -10.65
CA LYS A 137 -4.35 -4.02 -12.06
C LYS A 137 -2.95 -3.45 -12.32
N SER A 138 -2.22 -3.11 -11.27
CA SER A 138 -0.84 -2.60 -11.34
C SER A 138 0.20 -3.71 -11.12
N GLY A 139 -0.24 -4.97 -10.96
CA GLY A 139 0.61 -6.12 -10.67
C GLY A 139 1.17 -6.14 -9.24
N ARG A 140 0.62 -5.32 -8.32
CA ARG A 140 0.95 -5.41 -6.90
C ARG A 140 0.12 -6.53 -6.29
N THR A 141 0.76 -7.42 -5.55
CA THR A 141 0.00 -8.36 -4.72
C THR A 141 -0.67 -7.61 -3.58
N VAL A 142 -1.80 -8.11 -3.09
CA VAL A 142 -2.50 -7.57 -1.92
C VAL A 142 -1.53 -7.34 -0.76
N LEU A 143 -0.62 -8.26 -0.48
CA LEU A 143 0.33 -8.03 0.60
C LEU A 143 1.33 -6.93 0.29
N THR A 144 1.88 -6.85 -0.92
CA THR A 144 2.80 -5.74 -1.26
C THR A 144 2.11 -4.39 -1.12
N TYR A 145 0.81 -4.32 -1.46
CA TYR A 145 0.00 -3.13 -1.19
C TYR A 145 -0.11 -2.87 0.32
N ILE A 146 -0.51 -3.87 1.12
CA ILE A 146 -0.68 -3.73 2.57
C ILE A 146 0.63 -3.27 3.24
N VAL A 147 1.76 -3.86 2.86
CA VAL A 147 3.08 -3.50 3.41
C VAL A 147 3.48 -2.08 3.00
N ARG A 148 3.19 -1.64 1.77
CA ARG A 148 3.59 -0.30 1.30
C ARG A 148 2.63 0.80 1.78
N PHE A 149 1.33 0.56 1.79
CA PHE A 149 0.30 1.61 1.96
C PHE A 149 -0.67 1.36 3.11
N GLY A 150 -0.82 0.12 3.56
CA GLY A 150 -1.72 -0.22 4.66
C GLY A 150 -1.35 0.46 5.98
N ASN A 151 -2.31 0.48 6.90
CA ASN A 151 -2.08 0.95 8.26
C ASN A 151 -1.13 0.00 8.99
N ILE A 152 -0.28 0.56 9.87
CA ILE A 152 0.63 -0.21 10.72
C ILE A 152 -0.13 -1.29 11.51
N ALA A 153 -1.31 -0.95 12.05
CA ALA A 153 -2.15 -1.89 12.78
C ALA A 153 -2.64 -3.08 11.93
N ALA A 154 -2.83 -2.90 10.62
CA ALA A 154 -3.21 -3.98 9.72
C ALA A 154 -2.04 -4.96 9.50
N VAL A 155 -0.83 -4.44 9.26
CA VAL A 155 0.38 -5.26 9.12
C VAL A 155 0.66 -6.03 10.41
N GLN A 156 0.64 -5.34 11.57
CA GLN A 156 0.83 -5.95 12.88
C GLN A 156 -0.19 -7.06 13.13
N ALA A 157 -1.48 -6.82 12.87
CA ALA A 157 -2.53 -7.81 13.12
C ALA A 157 -2.38 -9.07 12.26
N LEU A 158 -1.91 -8.94 11.01
CA LEU A 158 -1.61 -10.09 10.15
C LEU A 158 -0.40 -10.90 10.64
N ILE A 159 0.62 -10.22 11.18
CA ILE A 159 1.79 -10.86 11.81
C ILE A 159 1.38 -11.59 13.09
N ASP A 160 0.67 -10.92 14.00
CA ASP A 160 0.23 -11.48 15.27
C ASP A 160 -0.67 -12.71 15.07
N ALA A 161 -1.48 -12.70 14.01
CA ALA A 161 -2.32 -13.82 13.61
C ALA A 161 -1.56 -14.94 12.89
N ASN A 162 -0.25 -14.80 12.69
CA ASN A 162 0.63 -15.72 11.97
C ASN A 162 0.15 -16.04 10.53
N LEU A 163 -0.35 -15.03 9.81
CA LEU A 163 -0.98 -15.23 8.50
C LEU A 163 -0.06 -14.96 7.30
N ILE A 164 1.18 -14.54 7.54
CA ILE A 164 2.12 -14.17 6.48
C ILE A 164 3.23 -15.21 6.34
N ASP A 165 3.39 -15.74 5.11
CA ASP A 165 4.51 -16.60 4.70
C ASP A 165 5.51 -15.80 3.85
N TRP A 166 6.45 -15.13 4.52
CA TRP A 166 7.45 -14.28 3.86
C TRP A 166 8.30 -15.01 2.83
N GLN A 167 8.54 -16.32 2.98
CA GLN A 167 9.37 -17.07 2.03
C GLN A 167 8.66 -17.22 0.70
N ARG A 168 7.39 -17.64 0.73
CA ARG A 168 6.59 -17.79 -0.49
C ARG A 168 6.43 -16.46 -1.22
N LEU A 169 6.23 -15.39 -0.47
CA LEU A 169 5.99 -14.07 -1.04
C LEU A 169 7.21 -13.53 -1.78
N ARG A 170 8.42 -13.73 -1.25
CA ARG A 170 9.68 -13.39 -1.93
C ARG A 170 9.83 -14.04 -3.31
N GLN A 171 9.28 -15.25 -3.49
CA GLN A 171 9.34 -15.95 -4.77
C GLN A 171 8.32 -15.42 -5.79
N SER A 172 7.21 -14.84 -5.30
CA SER A 172 6.14 -14.27 -6.14
C SER A 172 6.40 -12.82 -6.54
N THR A 173 7.08 -12.05 -5.70
CA THR A 173 7.32 -10.63 -5.91
C THR A 173 8.67 -10.44 -6.60
N GLY A 174 8.72 -9.90 -7.82
CA GLY A 174 9.96 -9.69 -8.58
C GLY A 174 11.03 -8.89 -7.83
N ARG A 175 11.12 -7.56 -8.05
CA ARG A 175 12.15 -6.70 -7.38
C ARG A 175 11.69 -6.06 -6.07
N SER A 176 10.41 -6.11 -5.75
CA SER A 176 9.80 -5.40 -4.61
C SER A 176 9.60 -6.35 -3.42
N THR A 177 10.66 -6.59 -2.66
CA THR A 177 10.59 -7.43 -1.46
C THR A 177 9.89 -6.69 -0.30
N PRO A 178 9.27 -7.40 0.65
CA PRO A 178 8.59 -6.77 1.79
C PRO A 178 9.48 -5.78 2.58
N LEU A 179 10.75 -6.10 2.78
CA LEU A 179 11.70 -5.21 3.46
C LEU A 179 12.00 -3.94 2.65
N LEU A 180 12.13 -4.07 1.32
CA LEU A 180 12.35 -2.90 0.46
C LEU A 180 11.14 -1.95 0.49
N LEU A 181 9.93 -2.50 0.46
CA LEU A 181 8.69 -1.72 0.58
C LEU A 181 8.58 -1.00 1.93
N ALA A 182 9.01 -1.65 3.02
CA ALA A 182 9.09 -1.04 4.35
C ALA A 182 10.07 0.15 4.39
N ILE A 183 11.22 0.03 3.74
CA ILE A 183 12.21 1.12 3.65
C ILE A 183 11.67 2.30 2.84
N TRP A 184 10.89 2.03 1.79
CA TRP A 184 10.22 3.10 1.06
C TRP A 184 9.23 3.86 1.95
N ARG A 185 8.56 3.20 2.90
CA ARG A 185 7.74 3.92 3.88
C ARG A 185 8.56 4.79 4.80
N GLN A 186 9.69 4.29 5.28
CA GLN A 186 10.61 5.11 6.08
C GLN A 186 11.10 6.34 5.30
N LYS A 187 11.42 6.17 4.02
CA LYS A 187 12.00 7.24 3.19
C LYS A 187 10.98 8.28 2.72
N TYR A 188 9.76 7.85 2.39
CA TYR A 188 8.76 8.72 1.77
C TYR A 188 7.62 9.11 2.71
N ASP A 189 7.42 8.38 3.80
CA ASP A 189 6.27 8.53 4.70
C ASP A 189 6.69 8.65 6.19
N ASP A 190 8.00 8.75 6.48
CA ASP A 190 8.58 8.80 7.84
C ASP A 190 8.12 7.67 8.78
N ASP A 191 7.82 6.49 8.23
CA ASP A 191 7.40 5.30 8.99
C ASP A 191 8.59 4.38 9.28
N TYR A 192 9.04 4.41 10.53
CA TYR A 192 10.14 3.58 11.04
C TYR A 192 9.67 2.27 11.70
N VAL A 193 8.37 1.97 11.68
CA VAL A 193 7.77 0.84 12.42
C VAL A 193 7.69 -0.43 11.59
N ILE A 194 7.32 -0.32 10.31
CA ILE A 194 7.06 -1.51 9.47
C ILE A 194 8.33 -2.34 9.23
N PHE A 195 9.49 -1.71 9.03
CA PHE A 195 10.74 -2.43 8.79
C PHE A 195 11.12 -3.37 9.94
N PRO A 196 11.28 -2.91 11.19
CA PRO A 196 11.65 -3.79 12.30
C PRO A 196 10.58 -4.84 12.59
N LEU A 197 9.31 -4.51 12.39
CA LEU A 197 8.17 -5.41 12.56
C LEU A 197 8.23 -6.61 11.60
N ILE A 198 8.48 -6.36 10.30
CA ILE A 198 8.62 -7.42 9.30
C ILE A 198 9.90 -8.24 9.55
N LEU A 199 11.03 -7.58 9.77
CA LEU A 199 12.31 -8.28 9.96
C LEU A 199 12.26 -9.20 11.19
N LYS A 200 11.67 -8.74 12.29
CA LYS A 200 11.52 -9.55 13.50
C LYS A 200 10.66 -10.80 13.25
N ASP A 201 9.55 -10.68 12.54
CA ASP A 201 8.68 -11.83 12.22
C ASP A 201 9.37 -12.82 11.25
N MET A 202 10.10 -12.31 10.25
CA MET A 202 10.93 -13.13 9.37
C MET A 202 11.95 -13.96 10.15
N LEU A 203 12.65 -13.34 11.10
CA LEU A 203 13.63 -14.02 11.95
C LEU A 203 12.98 -15.04 12.88
N ALA A 204 11.85 -14.70 13.51
CA ALA A 204 11.10 -15.59 14.39
C ALA A 204 10.58 -16.85 13.65
N LYS A 205 10.28 -16.73 12.36
CA LYS A 205 9.85 -17.82 11.49
C LYS A 205 10.99 -18.61 10.85
N ASN A 206 12.24 -18.38 11.25
CA ASN A 206 13.43 -18.95 10.64
C ASN A 206 13.50 -18.71 9.11
N ALA A 207 12.97 -17.58 8.65
CA ALA A 207 12.95 -17.17 7.25
C ALA A 207 13.73 -15.85 7.06
N PRO A 208 15.03 -15.80 7.40
CA PRO A 208 15.82 -14.57 7.34
C PRO A 208 15.88 -14.01 5.89
N PRO A 209 16.10 -12.69 5.74
CA PRO A 209 16.36 -12.10 4.43
C PRO A 209 17.65 -12.63 3.82
N SER A 210 17.72 -12.68 2.49
CA SER A 210 18.94 -13.06 1.77
C SER A 210 20.01 -11.97 1.89
N ALA A 211 21.26 -12.33 1.59
CA ALA A 211 22.35 -11.37 1.51
C ALA A 211 22.05 -10.23 0.51
N GLU A 212 21.48 -10.56 -0.65
CA GLU A 212 21.06 -9.58 -1.65
C GLU A 212 19.99 -8.62 -1.13
N GLU A 213 19.00 -9.13 -0.38
CA GLU A 213 17.95 -8.30 0.25
C GLU A 213 18.55 -7.33 1.26
N ILE A 214 19.44 -7.80 2.13
CA ILE A 214 20.14 -6.95 3.11
C ILE A 214 20.95 -5.86 2.38
N MET A 215 21.67 -6.20 1.31
CA MET A 215 22.45 -5.22 0.56
C MET A 215 21.58 -4.19 -0.17
N ASN A 216 20.42 -4.60 -0.70
CA ASN A 216 19.46 -3.67 -1.30
C ASN A 216 18.90 -2.71 -0.24
N CYS A 217 18.62 -3.19 0.96
CA CYS A 217 18.18 -2.35 2.06
C CYS A 217 19.26 -1.31 2.45
N ILE A 218 20.53 -1.72 2.52
CA ILE A 218 21.67 -0.80 2.81
C ILE A 218 21.89 0.19 1.67
N LYS A 219 21.68 -0.23 0.43
CA LYS A 219 21.73 0.65 -0.75
C LYS A 219 20.70 1.78 -0.63
N ASP A 220 19.52 1.47 -0.11
CA ASP A 220 18.40 2.40 0.06
C ASP A 220 18.41 3.17 1.40
N GLY A 221 19.49 3.07 2.18
CA GLY A 221 19.76 3.95 3.32
C GLY A 221 19.82 3.27 4.67
N MET A 222 19.55 1.97 4.76
CA MET A 222 19.63 1.24 6.03
C MET A 222 21.08 1.06 6.50
N THR A 223 21.25 1.06 7.81
CA THR A 223 22.52 0.85 8.51
C THR A 223 22.53 -0.50 9.21
N ALA A 224 23.71 -0.97 9.63
CA ALA A 224 23.82 -2.19 10.41
C ALA A 224 23.00 -2.13 11.72
N ASP A 225 22.98 -0.97 12.38
CA ASP A 225 22.28 -0.78 13.65
C ASP A 225 20.75 -0.95 13.49
N ASP A 226 20.19 -0.62 12.33
CA ASP A 226 18.77 -0.83 12.05
C ASP A 226 18.40 -2.32 12.03
N PHE A 227 19.26 -3.17 11.44
CA PHE A 227 19.05 -4.62 11.43
C PHE A 227 19.21 -5.24 12.81
N LEU A 228 20.24 -4.81 13.55
CA LEU A 228 20.53 -5.32 14.89
C LEU A 228 19.40 -4.94 15.86
N SER A 229 18.92 -3.70 15.80
CA SER A 229 17.82 -3.21 16.63
C SER A 229 16.50 -3.93 16.31
N ALA A 230 16.33 -4.39 15.07
CA ALA A 230 15.20 -5.22 14.66
C ALA A 230 15.33 -6.71 15.04
N GLY A 231 16.43 -7.10 15.71
CA GLY A 231 16.63 -8.45 16.24
C GLY A 231 17.51 -9.37 15.39
N MET A 232 18.10 -8.88 14.30
CA MET A 232 19.11 -9.65 13.56
C MET A 232 20.38 -9.76 14.39
N SER A 233 20.99 -10.95 14.46
CA SER A 233 22.28 -11.10 15.14
C SER A 233 23.43 -10.50 14.31
N ASN A 234 24.50 -10.06 14.97
CA ASN A 234 25.70 -9.58 14.28
C ASN A 234 26.30 -10.67 13.38
N THR A 235 26.25 -11.93 13.81
CA THR A 235 26.72 -13.07 13.01
C THR A 235 25.92 -13.20 11.70
N GLN A 236 24.59 -13.15 11.76
CA GLN A 236 23.75 -13.19 10.56
C GLN A 236 24.06 -12.03 9.60
N PHE A 237 24.19 -10.82 10.13
CA PHE A 237 24.52 -9.63 9.33
C PHE A 237 25.90 -9.78 8.66
N CYS A 238 26.92 -10.21 9.41
CA CYS A 238 28.27 -10.38 8.88
C CYS A 238 28.37 -11.50 7.85
N SER A 239 27.69 -12.63 8.06
CA SER A 239 27.60 -13.69 7.05
C SER A 239 26.97 -13.20 5.75
N ALA A 240 25.99 -12.29 5.80
CA ALA A 240 25.41 -11.69 4.60
C ALA A 240 26.41 -10.80 3.84
N ILE A 241 27.28 -10.06 4.54
CA ILE A 241 28.36 -9.28 3.93
C ILE A 241 29.37 -10.19 3.24
N GLU A 242 29.78 -11.28 3.88
CA GLU A 242 30.72 -12.26 3.33
C GLU A 242 30.16 -12.93 2.08
N GLN A 243 28.91 -13.40 2.12
CA GLN A 243 28.22 -13.95 0.95
C GLN A 243 28.17 -12.93 -0.20
N SER A 244 27.92 -11.66 0.10
CA SER A 244 27.87 -10.59 -0.91
C SER A 244 29.23 -10.24 -1.50
N LEU A 245 30.33 -10.45 -0.77
CA LEU A 245 31.71 -10.31 -1.26
C LEU A 245 32.14 -11.47 -2.16
N GLN A 246 31.61 -12.67 -1.90
CA GLN A 246 31.89 -13.88 -2.68
C GLN A 246 30.99 -14.02 -3.93
N ALA A 247 29.90 -13.26 -4.00
CA ALA A 247 28.97 -13.27 -5.12
C ALA A 247 29.62 -12.75 -6.41
N LYS A 248 29.30 -13.38 -7.56
CA LYS A 248 29.77 -12.94 -8.90
C LYS A 248 29.30 -11.52 -9.25
N THR A 249 28.11 -11.16 -8.78
CA THR A 249 27.49 -9.85 -8.94
C THR A 249 26.99 -9.41 -7.58
N SER A 250 27.40 -8.21 -7.16
CA SER A 250 27.01 -7.66 -5.86
C SER A 250 26.21 -6.38 -6.03
N VAL A 251 25.23 -6.18 -5.15
CA VAL A 251 24.39 -4.98 -5.11
C VAL A 251 25.19 -3.75 -4.70
N LEU A 252 26.16 -3.92 -3.79
CA LEU A 252 27.03 -2.87 -3.31
C LEU A 252 28.44 -3.02 -3.88
N PRO A 253 29.15 -1.90 -4.16
CA PRO A 253 30.57 -1.94 -4.53
C PRO A 253 31.44 -2.63 -3.47
N ALA A 254 32.46 -3.37 -3.92
CA ALA A 254 33.33 -4.16 -3.03
C ALA A 254 34.04 -3.34 -1.95
N ASN A 255 34.40 -2.08 -2.22
CA ASN A 255 34.99 -1.17 -1.24
C ASN A 255 34.01 -0.85 -0.10
N ARG A 256 32.71 -0.63 -0.41
CA ARG A 256 31.67 -0.39 0.59
C ARG A 256 31.44 -1.63 1.46
N LEU A 257 31.43 -2.81 0.85
CA LEU A 257 31.33 -4.09 1.57
C LEU A 257 32.51 -4.32 2.52
N ARG A 258 33.75 -4.10 2.05
CA ARG A 258 34.95 -4.21 2.90
C ARG A 258 34.94 -3.22 4.05
N HIS A 259 34.43 -2.00 3.84
CA HIS A 259 34.27 -1.03 4.92
C HIS A 259 33.24 -1.49 5.96
N LEU A 260 32.10 -2.05 5.53
CA LEU A 260 31.12 -2.63 6.45
C LEU A 260 31.72 -3.81 7.24
N GLN A 261 32.47 -4.67 6.56
CA GLN A 261 33.16 -5.80 7.18
C GLN A 261 34.19 -5.34 8.22
N SER A 262 35.04 -4.36 7.89
CA SER A 262 36.08 -3.88 8.82
C SER A 262 35.49 -3.13 10.02
N SER A 263 34.42 -2.35 9.82
CA SER A 263 33.81 -1.55 10.88
C SER A 263 32.95 -2.36 11.84
N ARG A 264 32.35 -3.48 11.41
CA ARG A 264 31.36 -4.22 12.21
C ARG A 264 31.62 -5.72 12.37
N CYS A 265 32.39 -6.34 11.48
CA CYS A 265 32.59 -7.79 11.45
C CYS A 265 34.00 -8.23 11.88
N ALA A 266 34.95 -7.30 12.03
CA ALA A 266 36.36 -7.61 12.33
C ALA A 266 36.63 -8.14 13.76
N LYS A 267 35.60 -8.53 14.53
CA LYS A 267 35.70 -9.01 15.92
C LYS A 267 34.86 -10.26 16.22
N LEU A 268 34.33 -10.93 15.21
CA LEU A 268 33.71 -12.26 15.34
C LEU A 268 34.76 -13.34 15.12
#